data_AF-A0A9E1JK85-F1
#
_entry.id   AF-A0A9E1JK85-F1
#
_cell.length_a   1.000
_cell.length_b   1.000
_cell.length_c   1.000
_cell.angle_alpha   90.00
_cell.angle_beta   90.00
_cell.angle_gamma   90.00
#
_symmetry.space_group_name_H-M   'P 1'
#
loop_
_entity.id
_entity.type
_entity.pdbx_description
1 polymer ?
#
loop_
_entity_poly.entity_id
_entity_poly.type
_entity_poly.pdbx_seq_one_letter_code
_entity_poly.pdbx_strand_id
1 'polypeptide(L)'
;MSQGVLPFKYEEEKTQSGMTALAGLPVYLDLAKVIGLSKSIQKHLKVRENSQGWTDSQMVMSLILLNLAGGDCVDDLKLLEADDGFCKILRKSEMHGLKRKVCRALERRWRKEKKRTVPSPSAAFRYLSGFHDPEQENIRSQTNVKAFIPTPNKHLQ
;
A
#
# COMPACT_ATOMS: atom_id res chain seq x y z
N MET A 1 -14.48 -8.25 21.55
CA MET A 1 -13.22 -7.56 21.17
C MET A 1 -13.53 -6.08 21.01
N SER A 2 -12.79 -5.19 21.68
CA SER A 2 -12.92 -3.74 21.45
C SER A 2 -12.44 -3.42 20.04
N GLN A 3 -13.30 -2.78 19.25
CA GLN A 3 -13.05 -2.45 17.85
C GLN A 3 -11.97 -1.38 17.69
N GLY A 4 -11.17 -1.46 16.62
CA GLY A 4 -10.08 -0.55 16.31
C GLY A 4 -10.51 0.86 15.90
N VAL A 5 -9.58 1.65 15.37
CA VAL A 5 -9.77 3.07 15.03
C VAL A 5 -10.50 3.24 13.69
N LEU A 6 -10.53 2.21 12.86
CA LEU A 6 -11.17 2.21 11.54
C LEU A 6 -12.68 1.89 11.60
N PRO A 7 -13.47 2.34 10.60
CA PRO A 7 -14.93 2.35 10.66
C PRO A 7 -15.54 1.01 10.19
N PHE A 8 -15.05 -0.11 10.72
CA PHE A 8 -15.59 -1.43 10.41
C PHE A 8 -15.57 -2.32 11.66
N LYS A 9 -16.57 -3.19 11.78
CA LYS A 9 -16.75 -4.08 12.94
C LYS A 9 -16.59 -5.53 12.51
N TYR A 10 -15.95 -6.31 13.37
CA TYR A 10 -15.94 -7.76 13.26
C TYR A 10 -17.23 -8.31 13.85
N GLU A 11 -17.94 -9.13 13.07
CA GLU A 11 -19.14 -9.83 13.50
C GLU A 11 -19.00 -11.31 13.16
N GLU A 12 -19.67 -12.15 13.94
CA GLU A 12 -19.70 -13.59 13.69
C GLU A 12 -20.56 -13.87 12.45
N GLU A 13 -19.96 -14.50 11.45
CA GLU A 13 -20.66 -14.92 10.24
C GLU A 13 -21.37 -16.25 10.52
N LYS A 14 -22.70 -16.25 10.37
CA LYS A 14 -23.56 -17.41 10.71
C LYS A 14 -23.81 -18.33 9.52
N THR A 15 -23.36 -17.94 8.33
CA THR A 15 -23.51 -18.68 7.08
C THR A 15 -22.15 -19.12 6.51
N GLN A 16 -22.09 -20.14 5.67
CA GLN A 16 -20.82 -20.57 5.03
C GLN A 16 -20.46 -19.73 3.79
N SER A 17 -20.88 -18.46 3.70
CA SER A 17 -20.69 -17.66 2.49
C SER A 17 -19.61 -16.60 2.67
N GLY A 18 -18.63 -16.61 1.75
CA GLY A 18 -17.57 -15.58 1.67
C GLY A 18 -16.52 -15.67 2.78
N MET A 19 -15.53 -16.57 2.62
CA MET A 19 -14.33 -16.57 3.46
C MET A 19 -13.20 -15.81 2.76
N THR A 20 -12.41 -15.06 3.53
CA THR A 20 -11.19 -14.39 3.06
C THR A 20 -9.99 -14.86 3.87
N ALA A 21 -8.89 -15.21 3.20
CA ALA A 21 -7.61 -15.48 3.84
C ALA A 21 -6.93 -14.20 4.35
N LEU A 22 -7.44 -13.02 4.00
CA LEU A 22 -6.84 -11.71 4.29
C LEU A 22 -7.45 -11.01 5.51
N ALA A 23 -8.26 -11.72 6.32
CA ALA A 23 -8.98 -11.16 7.47
C ALA A 23 -8.08 -10.53 8.55
N GLY A 24 -6.79 -10.89 8.58
CA GLY A 24 -5.79 -10.31 9.49
C GLY A 24 -5.22 -8.96 9.02
N LEU A 25 -5.25 -8.66 7.72
CA LEU A 25 -4.69 -7.41 7.18
C LEU A 25 -5.33 -6.13 7.75
N PRO A 26 -6.64 -6.06 8.01
CA PRO A 26 -7.25 -4.87 8.60
C PRO A 26 -6.68 -4.47 9.97
N VAL A 27 -6.17 -5.41 10.77
CA VAL A 27 -5.50 -5.09 12.05
C VAL A 27 -4.24 -4.25 11.82
N TYR A 28 -3.50 -4.53 10.74
CA TYR A 28 -2.33 -3.73 10.36
C TYR A 28 -2.72 -2.36 9.79
N LEU A 29 -3.90 -2.24 9.16
CA LEU A 29 -4.44 -0.94 8.75
C LEU A 29 -4.78 -0.06 9.95
N ASP A 30 -5.35 -0.63 11.01
CA ASP A 30 -5.58 0.05 12.29
C ASP A 30 -4.26 0.52 12.89
N LEU A 31 -3.25 -0.36 12.97
CA LEU A 31 -1.92 0.00 13.46
C LEU A 31 -1.30 1.14 12.65
N ALA A 32 -1.30 1.03 11.32
CA ALA A 32 -0.79 2.05 10.41
C ALA A 32 -1.47 3.41 10.62
N LYS A 33 -2.78 3.41 10.92
CA LYS A 33 -3.53 4.62 11.24
C LYS A 33 -3.09 5.23 12.57
N VAL A 34 -2.97 4.42 13.62
CA VAL A 34 -2.58 4.86 14.98
C VAL A 34 -1.19 5.48 14.98
N ILE A 35 -0.22 4.82 14.34
CA ILE A 35 1.17 5.32 14.30
C ILE A 35 1.39 6.44 13.27
N GLY A 36 0.34 6.83 12.51
CA GLY A 36 0.43 7.88 11.52
C GLY A 36 1.31 7.54 10.32
N LEU A 37 1.42 6.26 9.95
CA LEU A 37 2.34 5.76 8.92
C LEU A 37 2.14 6.48 7.58
N SER A 38 0.89 6.67 7.15
CA SER A 38 0.59 7.40 5.90
C SER A 38 1.15 8.83 5.87
N LYS A 39 1.15 9.53 7.01
CA LYS A 39 1.70 10.88 7.11
C LYS A 39 3.22 10.84 7.04
N SER A 40 3.84 9.86 7.71
CA SER A 40 5.29 9.65 7.67
C SER A 40 5.74 9.36 6.23
N ILE A 41 5.07 8.45 5.53
CA ILE A 41 5.38 8.14 4.13
C ILE A 41 5.31 9.38 3.25
N GLN A 42 4.24 10.19 3.35
CA GLN A 42 4.10 11.41 2.54
C GLN A 42 5.11 12.51 2.89
N LYS A 43 5.66 12.48 4.10
CA LYS A 43 6.71 13.40 4.53
C LYS A 43 8.05 13.02 3.92
N HIS A 44 8.40 11.74 3.95
CA HIS A 44 9.74 11.26 3.58
C HIS A 44 9.85 10.81 2.10
N LEU A 45 8.76 10.35 1.48
CA LEU A 45 8.77 9.92 0.08
C LEU A 45 8.03 10.92 -0.79
N LYS A 46 8.73 11.44 -1.81
CA LYS A 46 8.23 12.46 -2.75
C LYS A 46 8.22 12.00 -4.21
N VAL A 47 8.34 10.69 -4.45
CA VAL A 47 8.42 10.12 -5.82
C VAL A 47 7.16 10.43 -6.64
N ARG A 48 5.99 10.53 -5.98
CA ARG A 48 4.70 10.75 -6.66
C ARG A 48 4.07 12.11 -6.36
N GLU A 49 4.78 13.06 -5.74
CA GLU A 49 4.23 14.35 -5.26
C GLU A 49 3.49 15.12 -6.38
N ASN A 50 4.15 15.30 -7.53
CA ASN A 50 3.61 16.02 -8.69
C ASN A 50 3.11 15.09 -9.81
N SER A 51 2.77 13.85 -9.47
CA SER A 51 2.31 12.85 -10.45
C SER A 51 0.80 12.61 -10.36
N GLN A 52 0.22 12.16 -11.47
CA GLN A 52 -1.18 11.77 -11.54
C GLN A 52 -1.40 10.37 -10.95
N GLY A 53 -2.59 10.12 -10.39
CA GLY A 53 -3.03 8.82 -9.88
C GLY A 53 -2.56 8.53 -8.45
N TRP A 54 -1.96 7.36 -8.26
CA TRP A 54 -1.53 6.84 -6.95
C TRP A 54 -0.62 7.82 -6.18
N THR A 55 -0.76 7.83 -4.86
CA THR A 55 0.13 8.54 -3.94
C THR A 55 1.24 7.62 -3.43
N ASP A 56 2.34 8.18 -2.91
CA ASP A 56 3.40 7.42 -2.24
C ASP A 56 2.85 6.55 -1.11
N SER A 57 1.96 7.11 -0.28
CA SER A 57 1.34 6.35 0.81
C SER A 57 0.51 5.17 0.32
N GLN A 58 -0.21 5.30 -0.80
CA GLN A 58 -0.99 4.18 -1.34
C GLN A 58 -0.07 3.10 -1.91
N MET A 59 0.98 3.49 -2.63
CA MET A 59 1.98 2.55 -3.17
C MET A 59 2.63 1.75 -2.04
N VAL A 60 3.22 2.44 -1.06
CA VAL A 60 3.93 1.80 0.04
C VAL A 60 3.00 0.96 0.90
N MET A 61 1.78 1.44 1.20
CA MET A 61 0.83 0.66 1.99
C MET A 61 0.44 -0.64 1.28
N SER A 62 0.20 -0.61 -0.04
CA SER A 62 -0.10 -1.83 -0.79
C SER A 62 1.08 -2.80 -0.80
N LEU A 63 2.33 -2.32 -0.88
CA LEU A 63 3.51 -3.18 -0.78
C LEU A 63 3.71 -3.77 0.62
N ILE A 64 3.42 -3.02 1.68
CA ILE A 64 3.46 -3.54 3.05
C ILE A 64 2.41 -4.66 3.22
N LEU A 65 1.18 -4.42 2.79
CA LEU A 65 0.09 -5.39 2.89
C LEU A 65 0.36 -6.65 2.05
N LEU A 66 1.02 -6.50 0.90
CA LEU A 66 1.50 -7.62 0.08
C LEU A 66 2.46 -8.52 0.85
N ASN A 67 3.48 -7.95 1.48
CA ASN A 67 4.44 -8.70 2.28
C ASN A 67 3.76 -9.37 3.49
N LEU A 68 2.85 -8.65 4.17
CA LEU A 68 2.11 -9.19 5.32
C LEU A 68 1.14 -10.31 4.94
N ALA A 69 0.64 -10.31 3.72
CA ALA A 69 -0.17 -11.39 3.16
C ALA A 69 0.67 -12.62 2.75
N GLY A 70 2.00 -12.54 2.84
CA GLY A 70 2.91 -13.60 2.39
C GLY A 70 3.10 -13.62 0.87
N GLY A 71 2.91 -12.49 0.19
CA GLY A 71 3.22 -12.38 -1.23
C GLY A 71 4.73 -12.39 -1.49
N ASP A 72 5.16 -13.15 -2.50
CA ASP A 72 6.57 -13.33 -2.84
C ASP A 72 7.00 -12.41 -3.99
N CYS A 73 6.05 -11.89 -4.77
CA CYS A 73 6.34 -11.02 -5.90
C CYS A 73 5.32 -9.87 -6.08
N VAL A 74 5.71 -8.87 -6.88
CA VAL A 74 4.85 -7.71 -7.18
C VAL A 74 3.57 -8.10 -7.94
N ASP A 75 3.57 -9.24 -8.63
CA ASP A 75 2.38 -9.72 -9.35
C ASP A 75 1.26 -10.17 -8.39
N ASP A 76 1.61 -10.58 -7.17
CA ASP A 76 0.67 -10.99 -6.11
C ASP A 76 -0.22 -9.83 -5.62
N LEU A 77 0.06 -8.59 -6.03
CA LEU A 77 -0.89 -7.47 -5.90
C LEU A 77 -2.22 -7.76 -6.62
N LYS A 78 -2.24 -8.65 -7.61
CA LYS A 78 -3.48 -9.13 -8.23
C LYS A 78 -4.31 -9.99 -7.27
N LEU A 79 -3.67 -10.78 -6.41
CA LEU A 79 -4.36 -11.60 -5.40
C LEU A 79 -5.01 -10.71 -4.34
N LEU A 80 -4.31 -9.68 -3.88
CA LEU A 80 -4.90 -8.66 -2.99
C LEU A 80 -6.08 -7.93 -3.65
N GLU A 81 -5.97 -7.58 -4.93
CA GLU A 81 -7.05 -6.91 -5.66
C GLU A 81 -8.26 -7.83 -5.91
N ALA A 82 -8.05 -9.15 -5.99
CA ALA A 82 -9.12 -10.12 -6.23
C ALA A 82 -10.03 -10.33 -5.01
N ASP A 83 -9.60 -9.92 -3.82
CA ASP A 83 -10.40 -10.02 -2.61
C ASP A 83 -11.27 -8.77 -2.42
N ASP A 84 -12.57 -8.91 -2.74
CA ASP A 84 -13.55 -7.83 -2.63
C ASP A 84 -13.74 -7.32 -1.20
N GLY A 85 -13.64 -8.20 -0.20
CA GLY A 85 -13.83 -7.87 1.20
C GLY A 85 -12.71 -6.95 1.70
N PHE A 86 -11.47 -7.37 1.49
CA PHE A 86 -10.28 -6.58 1.75
C PHE A 86 -10.29 -5.26 0.98
N CYS A 87 -10.63 -5.29 -0.32
CA CYS A 87 -10.71 -4.09 -1.15
C CYS A 87 -11.70 -3.05 -0.59
N LYS A 88 -12.87 -3.50 -0.11
CA LYS A 88 -13.86 -2.62 0.52
C LYS A 88 -13.32 -1.99 1.81
N ILE A 89 -12.66 -2.77 2.66
CA ILE A 89 -12.07 -2.28 3.91
C ILE A 89 -10.96 -1.27 3.61
N LEU A 90 -10.05 -1.59 2.70
CA LEU A 90 -8.93 -0.73 2.34
C LEU A 90 -9.42 0.63 1.80
N ARG A 91 -10.37 0.65 0.84
CA ARG A 91 -10.96 1.91 0.32
C ARG A 91 -11.57 2.78 1.42
N LYS A 92 -12.33 2.17 2.34
CA LYS A 92 -12.94 2.88 3.46
C LYS A 92 -11.88 3.42 4.43
N SER A 93 -10.84 2.64 4.70
CA SER A 93 -9.76 3.02 5.60
C SER A 93 -8.93 4.21 5.08
N GLU A 94 -8.68 4.26 3.77
CA GLU A 94 -7.94 5.36 3.12
C GLU A 94 -8.65 6.70 3.32
N MET A 95 -9.98 6.71 3.24
CA MET A 95 -10.79 7.94 3.32
C MET A 95 -11.20 8.28 4.75
N HIS A 96 -11.04 7.35 5.70
CA HIS A 96 -11.51 7.52 7.06
C HIS A 96 -10.79 8.64 7.82
N GLY A 97 -11.57 9.54 8.44
CA GLY A 97 -11.06 10.66 9.23
C GLY A 97 -10.36 11.75 8.41
N LEU A 98 -10.43 11.71 7.07
CA LEU A 98 -9.93 12.78 6.21
C LEU A 98 -10.96 13.90 6.07
N LYS A 99 -10.48 15.15 6.02
CA LYS A 99 -11.34 16.30 5.70
C LYS A 99 -11.85 16.17 4.26
N ARG A 100 -13.09 16.58 4.01
CA ARG A 100 -13.72 16.54 2.67
C ARG A 100 -12.87 17.18 1.56
N LYS A 101 -12.13 18.25 1.86
CA LYS A 101 -11.20 18.90 0.92
C LYS A 101 -10.07 17.95 0.47
N VAL A 102 -9.53 17.15 1.40
CA VAL A 102 -8.46 16.18 1.14
C VAL A 102 -9.00 14.99 0.34
N CYS A 103 -10.17 14.46 0.72
CA CYS A 103 -10.85 13.39 -0.03
C CYS A 103 -11.02 13.76 -1.51
N ARG A 104 -11.57 14.96 -1.77
CA ARG A 104 -11.75 15.47 -3.14
C ARG A 104 -10.42 15.69 -3.87
N ALA A 105 -9.35 16.05 -3.16
CA ALA A 105 -8.03 16.20 -3.77
C ALA A 105 -7.47 14.84 -4.23
N LEU A 106 -7.62 13.79 -3.40
CA LEU A 106 -7.23 12.42 -3.75
C LEU A 106 -8.03 11.88 -4.95
N GLU A 107 -9.33 12.14 -5.00
CA GLU A 107 -10.19 11.75 -6.12
C GLU A 107 -9.77 12.46 -7.43
N ARG A 108 -9.49 13.77 -7.38
CA ARG A 108 -9.05 14.56 -8.54
C ARG A 108 -7.68 14.18 -9.10
N ARG A 109 -6.87 13.43 -8.35
CA ARG A 109 -5.61 12.88 -8.89
C ARG A 109 -5.87 11.92 -10.04
N TRP A 110 -7.07 11.39 -10.20
CA TRP A 110 -7.38 10.43 -11.25
C TRP A 110 -7.97 11.11 -12.48
N ARG A 111 -7.40 10.85 -13.66
CA ARG A 111 -7.95 11.32 -14.95
C ARG A 111 -9.29 10.65 -15.28
N LYS A 112 -9.41 9.37 -14.93
CA LYS A 112 -10.59 8.52 -15.11
C LYS A 112 -10.93 7.88 -13.76
N GLU A 113 -12.13 7.33 -13.63
CA GLU A 113 -12.53 6.61 -12.42
C GLU A 113 -11.47 5.58 -11.96
N LYS A 114 -11.13 5.61 -10.66
CA LYS A 114 -10.24 4.64 -10.01
C LYS A 114 -11.00 3.32 -9.86
N LYS A 115 -10.72 2.35 -10.75
CA LYS A 115 -11.34 1.01 -10.69
C LYS A 115 -10.68 0.07 -9.67
N ARG A 116 -9.37 0.18 -9.51
CA ARG A 116 -8.57 -0.70 -8.64
C ARG A 116 -8.40 -0.15 -7.24
N THR A 117 -8.33 -1.01 -6.22
CA THR A 117 -8.06 -0.63 -4.84
C THR A 117 -6.57 -0.52 -4.54
N VAL A 118 -5.78 -1.49 -5.03
CA VAL A 118 -4.33 -1.51 -4.97
C VAL A 118 -3.71 -1.21 -6.34
N PRO A 119 -2.47 -0.69 -6.40
CA PRO A 119 -1.75 -0.47 -7.64
C PRO A 119 -1.65 -1.74 -8.49
N SER A 120 -1.65 -1.58 -9.81
CA SER A 120 -1.29 -2.70 -10.68
C SER A 120 0.19 -3.03 -10.55
N PRO A 121 0.61 -4.27 -10.86
CA PRO A 121 2.02 -4.64 -10.84
C PRO A 121 2.88 -3.70 -11.67
N SER A 122 2.44 -3.32 -12.87
CA SER A 122 3.14 -2.36 -13.72
C SER A 122 3.20 -0.94 -13.13
N ALA A 123 2.23 -0.53 -12.31
CA ALA A 123 2.28 0.75 -11.60
C ALA A 123 3.26 0.69 -10.43
N ALA A 124 3.30 -0.44 -9.71
CA ALA A 124 4.24 -0.70 -8.63
C ALA A 124 5.68 -0.80 -9.15
N PHE A 125 5.95 -1.52 -10.25
CA PHE A 125 7.29 -1.56 -10.86
C PHE A 125 7.79 -0.19 -11.28
N ARG A 126 6.94 0.63 -11.93
CA ARG A 126 7.28 2.02 -12.26
C ARG A 126 7.50 2.91 -11.04
N TYR A 127 6.95 2.55 -9.89
CA TYR A 127 7.21 3.23 -8.63
C TYR A 127 8.56 2.80 -8.05
N LEU A 128 8.78 1.49 -7.97
CA LEU A 128 10.00 0.87 -7.47
C LEU A 128 11.25 1.24 -8.29
N SER A 129 11.10 1.44 -9.61
CA SER A 129 12.18 1.91 -10.47
C SER A 129 12.73 3.28 -10.06
N GLY A 130 11.95 4.10 -9.34
CA GLY A 130 12.43 5.36 -8.77
C GLY A 130 13.45 5.17 -7.64
N PHE A 131 13.52 3.98 -7.03
CA PHE A 131 14.45 3.66 -5.95
C PHE A 131 15.67 2.86 -6.43
N HIS A 132 15.66 2.40 -7.68
CA HIS A 132 16.75 1.63 -8.23
C HIS A 132 17.97 2.50 -8.52
N ASP A 133 19.14 2.02 -8.14
CA ASP A 133 20.44 2.60 -8.46
C ASP A 133 21.29 1.53 -9.17
N PRO A 134 21.60 1.71 -10.47
CA PRO A 134 22.39 0.74 -11.23
C PRO A 134 23.78 0.48 -10.67
N GLU A 135 24.43 1.48 -10.05
CA GLU A 135 25.77 1.32 -9.50
C GLU A 135 25.72 0.44 -8.25
N GLN A 136 24.74 0.68 -7.37
CA GLN A 136 24.51 -0.15 -6.18
C GLN A 136 24.11 -1.58 -6.55
N GLU A 137 23.34 -1.77 -7.62
CA GLU A 137 22.97 -3.11 -8.12
C GLU A 137 24.16 -3.88 -8.67
N ASN A 138 25.10 -3.21 -9.33
CA ASN A 138 26.36 -3.81 -9.77
C ASN A 138 27.18 -4.28 -8.57
N ILE A 139 27.28 -3.46 -7.52
CA ILE A 139 27.95 -3.84 -6.26
C ILE A 139 27.28 -5.07 -5.67
N ARG A 140 25.94 -5.08 -5.57
CA ARG A 140 25.18 -6.23 -5.07
C ARG A 140 25.49 -7.51 -5.84
N SER A 141 25.51 -7.43 -7.18
CA SER A 141 25.75 -8.59 -8.05
C SER A 141 27.17 -9.16 -7.94
N GLN A 142 28.14 -8.34 -7.54
CA GLN A 142 29.52 -8.75 -7.31
C GLN A 142 29.75 -9.35 -5.92
N THR A 143 28.82 -9.13 -4.99
CA THR A 143 28.89 -9.66 -3.61
C THR A 143 28.17 -10.98 -3.47
N ASN A 144 28.70 -11.87 -2.61
CA ASN A 144 28.05 -13.15 -2.27
C ASN A 144 27.11 -13.02 -1.04
N VAL A 145 26.62 -11.81 -0.75
CA VAL A 145 25.75 -11.57 0.41
C VAL A 145 24.30 -11.80 0.05
N LYS A 146 23.56 -12.45 0.96
CA LYS A 146 22.13 -12.73 0.79
C LYS A 146 21.26 -11.49 0.98
N ALA A 147 21.72 -10.51 1.77
CA ALA A 147 21.02 -9.25 2.03
C ALA A 147 21.97 -8.08 1.76
N PHE A 148 21.51 -7.15 0.93
CA PHE A 148 22.25 -5.94 0.56
C PHE A 148 21.33 -4.74 0.73
N ILE A 149 21.79 -3.75 1.48
CA ILE A 149 21.07 -2.50 1.69
C ILE A 149 21.81 -1.42 0.89
N PRO A 150 21.23 -0.90 -0.20
CA PRO A 150 21.89 0.12 -1.01
C PRO A 150 21.98 1.45 -0.26
N THR A 151 22.94 2.29 -0.64
CA THR A 151 22.98 3.68 -0.14
C THR A 151 21.71 4.45 -0.54
N PRO A 152 21.21 5.38 0.30
CA PRO A 152 20.03 6.16 -0.04
C PRO A 152 20.20 6.98 -1.32
N ASN A 153 19.26 6.84 -2.25
CA ASN A 153 19.21 7.68 -3.44
C ASN A 153 18.49 9.02 -3.16
N LYS A 154 18.39 9.88 -4.16
CA LYS A 154 17.72 11.20 -4.06
C LYS A 154 16.28 11.18 -3.54
N HIS A 155 15.60 10.03 -3.58
CA HIS A 155 14.22 9.85 -3.12
C HIS A 155 14.11 9.31 -1.69
N LEU A 156 15.24 8.97 -1.06
CA LEU A 156 15.35 8.38 0.28
C LEU A 156 16.21 9.24 1.24
N GLN A 157 16.46 10.51 0.89
CA GLN A 157 17.22 11.47 1.70
C GLN A 157 16.36 12.12 2.80
#